data_AF-A0AAD6SDD3-F1
#
_entry.id   AF-A0AAD6SDD3-F1
#
_cell.length_a   1.000
_cell.length_b   1.000
_cell.length_c   1.000
_cell.angle_alpha   90.00
_cell.angle_beta   90.00
_cell.angle_gamma   90.00
#
_symmetry.space_group_name_H-M   'P 1'
#
loop_
_entity.id
_entity.type
_entity.pdbx_description
1 polymer ?
#
loop_
_entity_poly.entity_id
_entity_poly.type
_entity_poly.pdbx_seq_one_letter_code
_entity_poly.pdbx_strand_id
1 'polypeptide(L)'
;MSRAWIYLTVLPVALGSVNFDTCLAQVRNGDWGLTGGTDNQGRPVSNISLATAITYDLCVVACGSGSEPFVWNIFSQQFSAWLVSAETLMFRVVWPREKTQIRASEQR
;
A
#
# COMPACT_ATOMS: atom_id res chain seq x y z
N MET A 1 -13.37 -46.74 24.77
CA MET A 1 -14.19 -45.52 24.96
C MET A 1 -13.44 -44.36 24.31
N SER A 2 -14.00 -43.83 23.23
CA SER A 2 -13.31 -43.11 22.16
C SER A 2 -12.94 -41.69 22.54
N ARG A 3 -11.66 -41.33 22.34
CA ARG A 3 -11.17 -39.95 22.44
C ARG A 3 -11.52 -39.22 21.14
N ALA A 4 -12.60 -38.44 21.16
CA ALA A 4 -12.95 -37.56 20.06
C ALA A 4 -11.95 -36.39 20.02
N TRP A 5 -11.02 -36.44 19.07
CA TRP A 5 -10.17 -35.30 18.73
C TRP A 5 -11.05 -34.26 18.05
N ILE A 6 -11.38 -33.19 18.76
CA ILE A 6 -12.04 -32.02 18.19
C ILE A 6 -11.00 -31.32 17.32
N TYR A 7 -10.98 -31.66 16.04
CA TYR A 7 -10.28 -30.85 15.05
C TYR A 7 -10.97 -29.50 15.00
N LEU A 8 -10.31 -28.48 15.57
CA LEU A 8 -10.66 -27.08 15.41
C LEU A 8 -10.47 -26.72 13.93
N THR A 9 -11.49 -26.96 13.11
CA THR A 9 -11.51 -26.53 11.72
C THR A 9 -11.68 -25.01 11.71
N VAL A 10 -10.57 -24.31 11.53
CA VAL A 10 -10.59 -22.89 11.14
C VAL A 10 -11.21 -22.85 9.74
N LEU A 11 -12.49 -22.47 9.66
CA LEU A 11 -13.12 -22.10 8.40
C LEU A 11 -12.46 -20.82 7.90
N PRO A 12 -11.73 -20.84 6.77
CA PRO A 12 -11.28 -19.60 6.16
C PRO A 12 -12.52 -18.82 5.70
N VAL A 13 -12.75 -17.66 6.31
CA VAL A 13 -13.73 -16.70 5.81
C VAL A 13 -13.21 -16.19 4.47
N ALA A 14 -13.86 -16.60 3.38
CA ALA A 14 -13.63 -16.02 2.07
C ALA A 14 -14.24 -14.61 2.05
N LEU A 15 -13.43 -13.62 2.41
CA LEU A 15 -13.77 -12.21 2.15
C LEU A 15 -13.71 -12.01 0.63
N GLY A 16 -14.76 -11.41 0.06
CA GLY A 16 -14.78 -11.01 -1.34
C GLY A 16 -13.65 -10.02 -1.60
N SER A 17 -12.57 -10.51 -2.22
CA SER A 17 -11.41 -9.73 -2.63
C SER A 17 -11.79 -8.92 -3.85
N VAL A 18 -11.80 -7.60 -3.71
CA VAL A 18 -11.87 -6.68 -4.87
C VAL A 18 -10.46 -6.40 -5.36
N ASN A 19 -10.27 -6.27 -6.67
CA ASN A 19 -9.02 -5.82 -7.25
C ASN A 19 -9.24 -4.41 -7.81
N PHE A 20 -8.72 -3.41 -7.10
CA PHE A 20 -8.98 -2.01 -7.43
C PHE A 20 -8.28 -1.59 -8.72
N ASP A 21 -7.10 -2.14 -9.02
CA ASP A 21 -6.40 -1.89 -10.29
C ASP A 21 -7.24 -2.31 -11.50
N THR A 22 -7.79 -3.52 -11.46
CA THR A 22 -8.64 -4.07 -12.52
C THR A 22 -9.93 -3.28 -12.65
N CYS A 23 -10.58 -2.95 -11.53
CA CYS A 23 -11.80 -2.16 -11.54
C CYS A 23 -11.57 -0.76 -12.12
N LEU A 24 -10.50 -0.08 -11.70
CA LEU A 24 -10.18 1.24 -12.21
C LEU A 24 -9.90 1.20 -13.72
N ALA A 25 -9.24 0.15 -14.22
CA ALA A 25 -9.04 -0.04 -15.66
C ALA A 25 -10.36 -0.20 -16.42
N GLN A 26 -11.33 -0.95 -15.87
CA GLN A 26 -12.68 -1.08 -16.45
C GLN A 26 -13.44 0.25 -16.47
N VAL A 27 -13.37 1.02 -15.39
CA VAL A 27 -13.95 2.37 -15.36
C VAL A 27 -13.33 3.25 -16.44
N ARG A 28 -12.01 3.21 -16.61
CA ARG A 28 -11.28 3.97 -17.64
C ARG A 28 -11.57 3.51 -19.08
N ASN A 29 -12.02 2.27 -19.26
CA ASN A 29 -12.48 1.73 -20.54
C ASN A 29 -13.90 2.23 -20.91
N GLY A 30 -14.58 2.92 -19.99
CA GLY A 30 -15.87 3.55 -20.25
C GLY A 30 -17.08 2.69 -19.93
N ASP A 31 -16.90 1.55 -19.23
CA ASP A 31 -17.99 0.66 -18.82
C ASP A 31 -19.05 1.36 -17.95
N TRP A 32 -18.69 2.49 -17.33
CA TRP A 32 -19.53 3.28 -16.41
C TRP A 32 -19.76 4.73 -16.87
N GLY A 33 -19.30 5.10 -18.08
CA GLY A 33 -19.39 6.47 -18.60
C GLY A 33 -18.44 7.48 -17.92
N LEU A 34 -18.73 8.77 -18.07
CA LEU A 34 -17.92 9.87 -17.50
C LEU A 34 -18.27 10.19 -16.03
N THR A 35 -19.38 9.67 -15.53
CA THR A 35 -19.92 10.02 -14.23
C THR A 35 -19.09 9.41 -13.11
N GLY A 36 -18.51 10.24 -12.25
CA GLY A 36 -17.77 9.81 -11.07
C GLY A 36 -16.28 9.53 -11.30
N GLY A 37 -15.75 9.71 -12.52
CA GLY A 37 -14.31 9.74 -12.76
C GLY A 37 -13.70 11.08 -12.36
N THR A 38 -12.63 11.06 -11.56
CA THR A 38 -11.97 12.27 -11.04
C THR A 38 -10.45 12.23 -11.19
N ASP A 39 -9.80 13.38 -11.02
CA ASP A 39 -8.36 13.47 -10.84
C ASP A 39 -7.97 13.28 -9.35
N ASN A 40 -6.66 13.29 -9.06
CA ASN A 40 -6.13 13.18 -7.69
C ASN A 40 -6.49 14.39 -6.79
N GLN A 41 -7.05 15.44 -7.38
CA GLN A 41 -7.55 16.63 -6.71
C GLN A 41 -9.08 16.58 -6.51
N GLY A 42 -9.73 15.48 -6.89
CA GLY A 42 -11.18 15.28 -6.78
C GLY A 42 -11.99 16.06 -7.82
N ARG A 43 -11.38 16.58 -8.87
CA ARG A 43 -12.07 17.30 -9.94
C ARG A 43 -12.57 16.31 -10.99
N PRO A 44 -13.79 16.48 -11.52
CA PRO A 44 -14.30 15.62 -12.58
C PRO A 44 -13.45 15.76 -13.84
N VAL A 45 -13.13 14.63 -14.48
CA VAL A 45 -12.36 14.62 -15.72
C VAL A 45 -13.28 14.72 -16.94
N SER A 46 -12.83 15.41 -17.99
CA SER A 46 -13.56 15.51 -19.26
C SER A 46 -13.48 14.24 -20.11
N ASN A 47 -12.48 13.38 -19.84
CA ASN A 47 -12.29 12.10 -20.51
C ASN A 47 -12.00 11.03 -19.45
N ILE A 48 -12.81 9.97 -19.43
CA ILE A 48 -12.71 8.89 -18.43
C ILE A 48 -11.39 8.15 -18.49
N SER A 49 -10.74 8.07 -19.66
CA SER A 49 -9.44 7.42 -19.81
C SER A 49 -8.32 8.17 -19.08
N LEU A 50 -8.53 9.45 -18.74
CA LEU A 50 -7.61 10.27 -17.95
C LEU A 50 -7.94 10.26 -16.44
N ALA A 51 -9.01 9.58 -16.01
CA ALA A 51 -9.33 9.46 -14.60
C ALA A 51 -8.20 8.75 -13.85
N THR A 52 -7.65 9.43 -12.84
CA THR A 52 -6.66 8.86 -11.91
C THR A 52 -7.30 8.44 -10.58
N ALA A 53 -8.54 8.86 -10.35
CA ALA A 53 -9.35 8.52 -9.19
C ALA A 53 -10.83 8.38 -9.60
N ILE A 54 -11.64 7.84 -8.69
CA ILE A 54 -13.08 7.73 -8.85
C ILE A 54 -13.78 8.13 -7.55
N THR A 55 -15.01 8.62 -7.66
CA THR A 55 -15.86 8.88 -6.50
C THR A 55 -16.18 7.58 -5.75
N TYR A 56 -16.34 7.67 -4.43
CA TYR A 56 -16.62 6.50 -3.60
C TYR A 56 -17.93 5.79 -4.00
N ASP A 57 -18.96 6.55 -4.35
CA ASP A 57 -20.25 6.00 -4.80
C ASP A 57 -20.07 5.12 -6.05
N LEU A 58 -19.34 5.62 -7.05
CA LEU A 58 -18.99 4.84 -8.24
C LEU A 58 -18.15 3.62 -7.89
N CYS A 59 -17.18 3.75 -6.98
CA CYS A 59 -16.34 2.64 -6.54
C CYS A 59 -17.16 1.49 -5.94
N VAL A 60 -18.14 1.81 -5.08
CA VAL A 60 -18.99 0.80 -4.45
C VAL A 60 -19.88 0.11 -5.48
N VAL A 61 -20.41 0.85 -6.44
CA VAL A 61 -21.27 0.28 -7.50
C VAL A 61 -20.47 -0.54 -8.51
N ALA A 62 -19.28 -0.05 -8.91
CA ALA A 62 -18.46 -0.66 -9.95
C ALA A 62 -17.56 -1.78 -9.44
N CYS A 63 -16.88 -1.57 -8.32
CA CYS A 63 -15.90 -2.49 -7.75
C CYS A 63 -16.48 -3.34 -6.62
N GLY A 64 -17.58 -2.89 -6.00
CA GLY A 64 -18.16 -3.50 -4.81
C GLY A 64 -17.63 -2.89 -3.51
N SER A 65 -18.28 -3.23 -2.39
CA SER A 65 -17.92 -2.77 -1.05
C SER A 65 -16.86 -3.65 -0.35
N GLY A 66 -16.21 -4.55 -1.10
CA GLY A 66 -15.19 -5.44 -0.57
C GLY A 66 -13.87 -4.70 -0.29
N SER A 67 -12.95 -5.38 0.39
CA SER A 67 -11.59 -4.88 0.61
C SER A 67 -10.60 -5.67 -0.24
N GLU A 68 -9.55 -5.01 -0.72
CA GLU A 68 -8.46 -5.69 -1.41
C GLU A 68 -7.61 -6.48 -0.39
N PRO A 69 -7.12 -7.68 -0.75
CA PRO A 69 -6.25 -8.47 0.10
C PRO A 69 -5.01 -7.68 0.50
N PHE A 70 -4.74 -7.66 1.80
CA PHE A 70 -3.56 -6.99 2.33
C PHE A 70 -2.27 -7.70 1.89
N VAL A 71 -1.41 -6.99 1.18
CA VAL A 71 -0.13 -7.52 0.68
C VAL A 71 1.03 -7.07 1.57
N TRP A 72 1.38 -7.89 2.57
CA TRP A 72 2.44 -7.58 3.55
C TRP A 72 3.77 -7.22 2.91
N ASN A 73 4.17 -7.91 1.84
CA ASN A 73 5.45 -7.69 1.16
C ASN A 73 5.58 -6.26 0.60
N ILE A 74 4.51 -5.70 0.04
CA ILE A 74 4.52 -4.32 -0.50
C ILE A 74 4.59 -3.32 0.65
N PHE A 75 3.78 -3.54 1.70
CA PHE A 75 3.77 -2.70 2.88
C PHE A 75 5.15 -2.64 3.56
N SER A 76 5.77 -3.80 3.81
CA SER A 76 7.03 -3.89 4.56
C SER A 76 8.19 -3.23 3.82
N GLN A 77 8.26 -3.36 2.48
CA GLN A 77 9.29 -2.71 1.67
C GLN A 77 9.16 -1.19 1.72
N GLN A 78 7.94 -0.66 1.52
CA GLN A 78 7.71 0.77 1.59
C GLN A 78 7.99 1.28 3.00
N PHE A 79 7.46 0.64 4.04
CA PHE A 79 7.69 1.04 5.42
C PHE A 79 9.18 1.03 5.82
N SER A 80 9.94 0.05 5.34
CA SER A 80 11.38 -0.03 5.61
C SER A 80 12.16 1.14 5.00
N ALA A 81 11.77 1.66 3.83
CA ALA A 81 12.40 2.85 3.24
C ALA A 81 12.21 4.11 4.12
N TRP A 82 11.08 4.21 4.82
CA TRP A 82 10.81 5.30 5.76
C TRP A 82 11.61 5.14 7.05
N LEU A 83 11.74 3.90 7.55
CA LEU A 83 12.56 3.60 8.73
C LEU A 83 14.07 3.82 8.49
N VAL A 84 14.57 3.45 7.31
CA VAL A 84 15.98 3.63 6.93
C VAL A 84 16.36 5.12 6.94
N SER A 85 15.44 6.00 6.60
CA SER A 85 15.69 7.45 6.63
C SER A 85 16.04 7.93 8.05
N ALA A 86 15.39 7.39 9.09
CA ALA A 86 15.69 7.74 10.48
C ALA A 86 17.03 7.15 10.97
N GLU A 87 17.28 5.87 10.69
CA GLU A 87 18.51 5.17 11.09
C GLU A 87 19.76 5.76 10.41
N THR A 88 19.68 6.07 9.11
CA THR A 88 20.82 6.60 8.35
C THR A 88 21.17 8.03 8.77
N LEU A 89 20.18 8.84 9.17
CA LEU A 89 20.44 10.16 9.75
C LEU A 89 21.13 10.06 11.11
N MET A 90 20.73 9.11 11.96
CA MET A 90 21.40 8.86 13.25
C MET A 90 22.85 8.42 13.04
N PHE A 91 23.11 7.47 12.14
CA PHE A 91 24.47 7.06 11.79
C PHE A 91 25.29 8.21 11.19
N ARG A 92 24.70 9.07 10.35
CA ARG A 92 25.42 10.20 9.75
C ARG A 92 25.75 11.31 10.75
N VAL A 93 24.95 11.51 11.81
CA VAL A 93 25.16 12.56 12.83
C VAL A 93 26.01 12.07 14.01
N VAL A 94 25.92 10.79 14.41
CA VAL A 94 26.65 10.22 15.55
C VAL A 94 28.07 9.75 15.18
N TRP A 95 28.27 9.27 13.95
CA TRP A 95 29.55 8.72 13.49
C TRP A 95 30.61 9.73 12.94
N PRO A 96 30.48 11.08 12.96
CA PRO A 96 31.60 11.96 12.63
C PRO A 96 32.58 12.21 13.79
N ARG A 97 32.26 11.82 15.04
CA ARG A 97 33.09 12.10 16.23
C ARG A 97 34.21 11.08 16.51
N GLU A 98 34.17 9.91 15.88
CA GLU A 98 35.18 8.86 16.13
C GLU A 98 36.33 8.89 15.10
N LYS A 99 36.04 9.23 13.83
CA LYS A 99 37.05 9.34 12.77
C LYS A 99 38.07 10.49 12.95
N THR A 100 37.74 11.51 13.75
CA THR A 100 38.65 12.64 14.02
C THR A 100 39.68 12.32 15.09
N GLN A 101 39.39 11.40 16.03
CA GLN A 101 40.34 10.99 17.06
C GLN A 101 41.37 9.98 16.52
N ILE A 102 40.96 9.05 15.65
CA ILE A 102 41.86 8.04 15.07
C ILE A 102 42.90 8.67 14.12
N ARG A 103 42.55 9.75 13.41
CA ARG A 103 43.51 10.48 12.55
C ARG A 103 44.49 11.36 13.32
N ALA A 104 44.21 11.70 14.59
CA ALA A 104 45.11 12.51 15.42
C ALA A 104 46.18 11.66 16.12
N SER A 105 45.93 10.37 16.37
CA SER A 105 46.89 9.45 16.97
C SER A 105 47.87 8.81 15.98
N GLU A 106 47.55 8.78 14.68
CA GLU A 106 48.43 8.30 13.60
C GLU A 106 49.48 9.36 13.15
N GLN A 107 49.51 10.54 13.80
CA GLN A 107 50.43 11.64 13.47
C GLN A 107 51.38 12.00 14.62
N ARG A 108 51.53 11.12 15.62
CA ARG A 108 52.53 11.23 16.70
C ARG A 108 53.45 10.02 16.71
#